data_AF-A0AAV5YUN7-F1
#
_entry.id   AF-A0AAV5YUN7-F1
#
_cell.length_a   1.000
_cell.length_b   1.000
_cell.length_c   1.000
_cell.angle_alpha   90.00
_cell.angle_beta   90.00
_cell.angle_gamma   90.00
#
_symmetry.space_group_name_H-M   'P 1'
#
loop_
_entity.id
_entity.type
_entity.pdbx_description
1 polymer ?
#
loop_
_entity_poly.entity_id
_entity_poly.type
_entity_poly.pdbx_seq_one_letter_code
_entity_poly.pdbx_strand_id
1 'polypeptide(L)' 'MTIAGWMPAVTLGLVGAALVACTTAPIAPTYTQDELKARCDRQRGWWRPDDLMGGYCDFRGP' A
#
# COMPACT_ATOMS: atom_id res chain seq x y z
N MET A 1 -2.28 -20.15 43.80
CA MET A 1 -2.09 -20.24 42.33
C MET A 1 -2.15 -18.83 41.76
N THR A 2 -1.00 -18.21 41.50
CA THR A 2 -0.85 -16.81 41.09
C THR A 2 -0.94 -16.68 39.56
N ILE A 3 -2.14 -16.38 39.04
CA ILE A 3 -2.41 -16.13 37.60
C ILE A 3 -2.02 -14.68 37.19
N ALA A 4 -1.08 -14.05 37.91
CA ALA A 4 -0.87 -12.61 37.87
C ALA A 4 0.45 -12.17 37.22
N GLY A 5 1.07 -13.02 36.39
CA GLY A 5 2.33 -12.69 35.70
C GLY A 5 2.22 -12.50 34.19
N TRP A 6 1.11 -12.92 33.57
CA TRP A 6 1.04 -13.12 32.11
C TRP A 6 0.20 -12.05 31.41
N MET A 7 -0.62 -11.32 32.16
CA MET A 7 -1.48 -10.25 31.66
C MET A 7 -0.73 -9.10 30.95
N PRO A 8 0.43 -8.60 31.43
CA PRO A 8 1.13 -7.52 30.72
C PRO A 8 1.83 -8.01 29.45
N ALA A 9 2.20 -9.29 29.37
CA ALA A 9 2.84 -9.87 28.20
C ALA A 9 1.85 -10.04 27.04
N VAL A 10 0.61 -10.43 27.35
CA VAL A 10 -0.46 -10.60 26.36
C VAL A 10 -0.87 -9.25 25.77
N THR A 11 -0.99 -8.20 26.59
CA THR A 11 -1.35 -6.85 26.10
C THR A 11 -0.26 -6.25 25.21
N LEU A 12 1.02 -6.39 25.58
CA LEU A 12 2.15 -5.97 24.74
C LEU A 12 2.21 -6.74 23.42
N GLY A 13 1.96 -8.06 23.44
CA GLY A 13 1.92 -8.88 22.23
C GLY A 13 0.80 -8.48 21.27
N LEU A 14 -0.39 -8.15 21.80
CA LEU A 14 -1.54 -7.75 20.99
C LEU A 14 -1.32 -6.38 20.31
N VAL A 15 -0.74 -5.43 21.03
CA VAL A 15 -0.39 -4.11 20.49
C VAL A 15 0.69 -4.23 19.40
N GLY A 16 1.71 -5.07 19.62
CA GLY A 16 2.72 -5.35 18.60
C GLY A 16 2.13 -5.94 17.32
N ALA A 17 1.21 -6.91 17.45
CA ALA A 17 0.55 -7.52 16.30
C ALA A 17 -0.33 -6.53 15.52
N ALA A 18 -1.04 -5.63 16.21
CA ALA A 18 -1.87 -4.61 15.57
C ALA A 18 -1.05 -3.61 14.73
N LEU A 19 0.14 -3.23 15.21
CA LEU A 19 1.03 -2.33 14.48
C LEU A 19 1.61 -2.96 13.21
N VAL A 20 1.92 -4.25 13.23
CA VAL A 20 2.41 -5.00 12.05
C VAL A 20 1.31 -5.19 11.00
N ALA A 21 0.05 -5.38 11.43
CA ALA A 21 -1.08 -5.50 10.50
C ALA A 21 -1.35 -4.18 9.74
N CYS A 22 -1.05 -3.02 10.35
CA CYS A 22 -1.30 -1.72 9.74
C CYS A 22 -0.31 -1.37 8.62
N THR A 23 0.93 -1.89 8.65
CA THR A 23 1.94 -1.63 7.62
C THR A 23 1.91 -2.60 6.44
N THR A 24 1.13 -3.68 6.54
CA THR A 24 1.18 -4.81 5.58
C THR A 24 -0.08 -4.95 4.72
N ALA A 25 -1.11 -4.13 4.95
CA ALA A 25 -2.32 -4.18 4.13
C ALA A 25 -2.04 -3.63 2.72
N PRO A 26 -2.23 -4.42 1.65
CA PRO A 26 -2.09 -3.92 0.29
C PRO A 26 -3.18 -2.90 0.01
N ILE A 27 -2.78 -1.65 -0.26
CA ILE A 27 -3.70 -0.59 -0.66
C ILE A 27 -4.12 -0.88 -2.10
N ALA A 28 -5.39 -1.22 -2.30
CA ALA A 28 -5.93 -1.35 -3.65
C ALA A 28 -5.78 0.00 -4.38
N PRO A 29 -5.33 -0.01 -5.64
CA PRO A 29 -5.18 1.22 -6.41
C PRO A 29 -6.54 1.91 -6.54
N THR A 30 -6.58 3.22 -6.29
CA THR A 30 -7.81 4.03 -6.37
C THR A 30 -8.38 4.08 -7.80
N TYR A 31 -7.54 3.87 -8.81
CA TYR A 31 -7.89 3.97 -10.23
C TYR A 31 -7.45 2.72 -10.98
N THR A 32 -8.19 2.33 -12.01
CA THR A 32 -7.76 1.26 -12.92
C THR A 32 -6.58 1.73 -13.78
N GLN A 33 -5.85 0.79 -14.37
CA GLN A 33 -4.71 1.14 -15.24
C GLN A 33 -5.15 1.94 -16.47
N ASP A 34 -6.30 1.63 -17.05
CA ASP A 34 -6.88 2.41 -18.15
C ASP A 34 -7.19 3.85 -17.73
N GLU A 35 -7.69 4.04 -16.51
CA GLU A 35 -7.97 5.37 -15.99
C GLU A 35 -6.68 6.15 -15.69
N LEU A 36 -5.65 5.50 -15.15
CA LEU A 36 -4.34 6.10 -14.94
C LEU A 36 -3.70 6.53 -16.26
N LYS A 37 -3.78 5.69 -17.30
CA LYS A 37 -3.32 6.02 -18.65
C LYS A 37 -4.09 7.22 -19.22
N ALA A 38 -5.41 7.21 -19.15
CA ALA A 38 -6.23 8.32 -19.63
C ALA A 38 -5.97 9.63 -18.85
N ARG A 39 -5.59 9.56 -17.57
CA ARG A 39 -5.13 10.72 -16.80
C ARG A 39 -3.75 11.19 -17.25
N CYS A 40 -2.81 10.27 -17.49
CA CYS A 40 -1.47 10.56 -17.98
C CYS A 40 -1.50 11.30 -19.33
N ASP A 41 -2.26 10.77 -20.29
CA ASP A 41 -2.42 11.34 -21.63
C ASP A 41 -3.00 12.77 -21.56
N ARG A 42 -3.98 13.00 -20.68
CA ARG A 42 -4.57 14.34 -20.45
C ARG A 42 -3.58 15.33 -19.86
N GLN A 43 -2.66 14.86 -19.03
CA GLN A 43 -1.64 15.70 -18.38
C GLN A 43 -0.39 15.89 -19.25
N ARG A 44 -0.39 15.39 -20.49
CA ARG A 44 0.77 15.39 -21.40
C ARG A 44 1.99 14.66 -20.82
N GLY A 45 1.75 13.68 -19.95
CA GLY A 45 2.79 12.77 -19.49
C GLY A 45 3.09 11.71 -20.54
N TRP A 46 4.15 10.94 -20.31
CA TRP A 46 4.48 9.78 -21.11
C TRP A 46 4.05 8.50 -20.39
N TRP A 47 3.15 7.73 -20.99
CA TRP A 47 2.75 6.45 -20.43
C TRP A 47 3.86 5.39 -20.59
N ARG A 48 4.30 4.80 -19.48
CA ARG A 48 5.24 3.68 -19.44
C ARG A 48 4.46 2.41 -19.10
N PRO A 49 4.24 1.51 -20.08
CA PRO A 49 3.65 0.21 -19.77
C PRO A 49 4.64 -0.60 -18.91
N ASP A 50 4.12 -1.27 -17.89
CA ASP A 50 4.89 -2.15 -17.02
C ASP A 50 4.04 -3.39 -16.73
N ASP A 51 4.54 -4.56 -17.12
CA ASP A 51 3.80 -5.82 -17.02
C ASP A 51 3.71 -6.36 -15.58
N LEU A 52 4.49 -5.81 -14.63
CA LEU A 52 4.51 -6.25 -13.23
C LEU A 52 3.56 -5.43 -12.36
N MET A 53 3.48 -4.12 -12.61
CA MET A 53 2.73 -3.16 -11.80
C MET A 53 1.56 -2.50 -12.55
N GLY A 54 1.38 -2.79 -13.84
CA GLY A 54 0.28 -2.29 -14.68
C GLY A 54 0.55 -0.95 -15.38
N GLY A 55 1.78 -0.46 -15.33
CA GLY A 55 2.23 0.78 -15.96
C GLY A 55 2.18 2.01 -15.05
N TYR A 56 2.93 3.05 -15.42
CA TYR A 56 2.99 4.30 -14.70
C TYR A 56 3.09 5.49 -15.65
N CYS A 57 2.69 6.66 -15.16
CA CYS A 57 2.85 7.91 -15.89
C CYS A 57 4.20 8.54 -15.55
N ASP A 58 5.02 8.80 -16.56
CA ASP A 58 6.25 9.57 -16.41
C ASP A 58 5.98 11.02 -16.81
N PHE A 59 6.05 11.94 -15.84
CA PHE A 59 5.89 13.38 -16.07
C PHE A 59 7.21 14.07 -16.44
N ARG A 60 8.31 13.32 -16.51
CA ARG A 60 9.53 13.78 -17.14
C ARG A 60 9.22 13.84 -18.64
N GLY A 61 8.71 15.01 -19.05
CA GLY A 61 8.66 15.39 -20.45
C GLY A 61 10.06 15.28 -21.09
N PRO A 62 10.19 15.49 -22.40
CA PRO A 62 11.51 15.67 -23.01
C PRO A 62 12.38 16.65 -22.21
#